data_AF-A0A923PNR8-F1
#
_entry.id   AF-A0A923PNR8-F1
#
_cell.length_a   1.000
_cell.length_b   1.000
_cell.length_c   1.000
_cell.angle_alpha   90.00
_cell.angle_beta   90.00
_cell.angle_gamma   90.00
#
_symmetry.space_group_name_H-M   'P 1'
#
loop_
_entity.id
_entity.type
_entity.pdbx_description
1 polymer ?
#
loop_
_entity_poly.entity_id
_entity_poly.type
_entity_poly.pdbx_seq_one_letter_code
_entity_poly.pdbx_strand_id
1 'polypeptide(L)'
;MAQHAWSITGHQGNTYNLGLFHGETTHHVVVHCNNRVVAIDFAVKESKTYSLFLDQELCEVTIDHTGGDSYAYDCRINHEVETPLNQQRKKMRAEEQQTEKIRLIAAGAGIFLLVLVLIFG
;
A
#
# COMPACT_ATOMS: atom_id res chain seq x y z
N MET A 1 -27.13 -5.38 -0.79
CA MET A 1 -26.59 -4.20 -1.50
C MET A 1 -25.34 -3.76 -0.75
N ALA A 2 -24.20 -3.66 -1.43
CA ALA A 2 -22.93 -3.29 -0.78
C ALA A 2 -22.53 -1.87 -1.19
N GLN A 3 -22.45 -0.99 -0.19
CA GLN A 3 -21.89 0.36 -0.33
C GLN A 3 -20.78 0.49 0.70
N HIS A 4 -19.55 0.68 0.22
CA HIS A 4 -18.37 0.83 1.05
C HIS A 4 -17.77 2.22 0.89
N ALA A 5 -17.20 2.72 1.97
CA ALA A 5 -16.46 3.97 1.99
C ALA A 5 -15.21 3.81 2.85
N TRP A 6 -14.09 4.31 2.34
CA TRP A 6 -12.79 4.32 3.01
C TRP A 6 -12.22 5.73 2.99
N SER A 7 -11.60 6.11 4.11
CA SER A 7 -10.86 7.36 4.23
C SER A 7 -9.38 7.03 4.27
N ILE A 8 -8.64 7.50 3.27
CA ILE A 8 -7.21 7.25 3.10
C ILE A 8 -6.46 8.57 3.19
N THR A 9 -5.48 8.64 4.07
CA THR A 9 -4.54 9.76 4.13
C THR A 9 -3.39 9.49 3.15
N GLY A 10 -3.30 10.29 2.10
CA GLY A 10 -2.19 10.22 1.14
C GLY A 10 -0.90 10.80 1.70
N HIS A 11 0.19 10.59 0.97
CA HIS A 11 1.55 10.97 1.39
C HIS A 11 1.71 12.45 1.80
N GLN A 12 0.98 13.37 1.16
CA GLN A 12 1.05 14.81 1.46
C GLN A 12 0.17 15.23 2.65
N GLY A 13 -0.49 14.28 3.33
CA GLY A 13 -1.41 14.56 4.43
C GLY A 13 -2.85 14.85 4.01
N ASN A 14 -3.13 14.89 2.71
CA ASN A 14 -4.49 15.03 2.17
C ASN A 14 -5.31 13.76 2.46
N THR A 15 -6.57 13.94 2.87
CA THR A 15 -7.51 12.83 3.07
C THR A 15 -8.41 12.66 1.84
N TYR A 16 -8.48 11.42 1.35
CA TYR A 16 -9.31 11.02 0.22
C TYR A 16 -10.40 10.07 0.68
N ASN A 17 -11.65 10.40 0.35
CA ASN A 17 -12.80 9.56 0.62
C ASN A 17 -13.13 8.73 -0.62
N LEU A 18 -12.67 7.49 -0.62
CA LEU A 18 -12.98 6.51 -1.64
C LEU A 18 -14.30 5.83 -1.31
N GLY A 19 -15.13 5.61 -2.31
CA GLY A 19 -16.33 4.81 -2.15
C GLY A 19 -16.56 3.90 -3.33
N LEU A 20 -17.20 2.79 -3.02
CA LEU A 20 -17.55 1.74 -3.95
C LEU A 20 -19.03 1.41 -3.73
N PHE A 21 -19.81 1.52 -4.78
CA PHE A 21 -21.13 0.95 -4.86
C PHE A 21 -21.04 -0.31 -5.72
N HIS A 22 -21.58 -1.43 -5.23
CA HIS A 22 -21.74 -2.65 -6.00
C HIS A 22 -23.19 -3.16 -5.86
N GLY A 23 -23.94 -3.11 -6.96
CA GLY A 23 -25.33 -3.53 -7.00
C GLY A 23 -25.48 -5.04 -6.76
N GLU A 24 -26.36 -5.44 -5.85
CA GLU A 24 -26.54 -6.84 -5.46
C GLU A 24 -27.14 -7.70 -6.59
N THR A 25 -28.05 -7.14 -7.39
CA THR A 25 -28.72 -7.85 -8.48
C THR A 25 -28.17 -7.51 -9.86
N THR A 26 -27.86 -6.24 -10.08
CA THR A 26 -27.36 -5.74 -11.37
C THR A 26 -25.86 -5.90 -11.52
N HIS A 27 -25.14 -6.09 -10.40
CA HIS A 27 -23.67 -6.08 -10.35
C HIS A 27 -23.06 -4.85 -11.01
N HIS A 28 -23.79 -3.73 -11.02
CA HIS A 28 -23.26 -2.46 -11.49
C HIS A 28 -22.35 -1.88 -10.43
N VAL A 29 -21.19 -1.40 -10.85
CA VAL A 29 -20.16 -0.85 -9.98
C VAL A 29 -20.00 0.63 -10.27
N VAL A 30 -19.92 1.41 -9.19
CA VAL A 30 -19.49 2.82 -9.25
C VAL A 30 -18.39 2.99 -8.22
N VAL A 31 -17.21 3.43 -8.68
CA VAL A 31 -16.11 3.85 -7.82
C VAL A 31 -16.05 5.36 -7.85
N HIS A 32 -15.96 6.00 -6.68
CA HIS A 32 -15.83 7.45 -6.57
C HIS A 32 -14.75 7.84 -5.56
N CYS A 33 -14.14 9.00 -5.76
CA CYS A 33 -13.18 9.61 -4.85
C CYS A 33 -13.60 11.07 -4.60
N ASN A 34 -13.75 11.48 -3.33
CA ASN A 34 -14.16 12.84 -2.95
C ASN A 34 -15.41 13.31 -3.71
N ASN A 35 -16.44 12.45 -3.76
CA ASN A 35 -17.71 12.67 -4.44
C ASN A 35 -17.63 12.79 -5.98
N ARG A 36 -16.47 12.54 -6.58
CA ARG A 36 -16.29 12.45 -8.03
C ARG A 36 -16.23 11.00 -8.47
N VAL A 37 -17.06 10.63 -9.43
CA VAL A 37 -17.00 9.30 -10.05
C VAL A 37 -15.68 9.15 -10.81
N VAL A 38 -14.95 8.07 -10.52
CA VAL A 38 -13.67 7.73 -11.16
C VAL A 38 -13.80 6.54 -12.09
N ALA A 39 -14.70 5.61 -11.79
CA ALA A 39 -15.00 4.48 -12.67
C ALA A 39 -16.47 4.06 -12.55
N ILE A 40 -17.03 3.60 -13.66
CA ILE A 40 -18.33 2.94 -13.74
C ILE A 40 -18.12 1.66 -14.53
N ASP A 41 -18.69 0.56 -14.06
CA ASP A 41 -18.68 -0.70 -14.78
C ASP A 41 -20.02 -1.43 -14.59
N PHE A 42 -20.42 -2.23 -15.58
CA PHE A 42 -21.72 -2.88 -15.60
C PHE A 42 -21.55 -4.39 -15.55
N ALA A 43 -22.33 -5.03 -14.68
CA ALA A 43 -22.43 -6.49 -14.57
C ALA A 43 -21.11 -7.19 -14.13
N VAL A 44 -20.42 -6.61 -13.14
CA VAL A 44 -19.17 -7.13 -12.57
C VAL A 44 -19.45 -8.29 -11.62
N LYS A 45 -19.46 -9.51 -12.16
CA LYS A 45 -19.72 -10.73 -11.39
C LYS A 45 -18.47 -11.42 -10.85
N GLU A 46 -17.31 -11.08 -11.42
CA GLU A 46 -16.02 -11.67 -11.08
C GLU A 46 -15.17 -10.69 -10.26
N SER A 47 -14.09 -11.21 -9.67
CA SER A 47 -13.12 -10.35 -8.97
C SER A 47 -12.56 -9.28 -9.90
N LYS A 48 -12.48 -8.05 -9.41
CA LYS A 48 -11.99 -6.91 -10.18
C LYS A 48 -11.32 -5.88 -9.30
N THR A 49 -10.23 -5.31 -9.81
CA THR A 49 -9.48 -4.23 -9.16
C THR A 49 -9.61 -2.96 -9.98
N TYR A 50 -9.92 -1.85 -9.30
CA TYR A 50 -9.90 -0.50 -9.84
C TYR A 50 -8.70 0.23 -9.26
N SER A 51 -7.83 0.71 -10.12
CA SER A 51 -6.62 1.44 -9.71
C SER A 51 -6.76 2.91 -10.04
N LEU A 52 -6.42 3.78 -9.08
CA LEU A 52 -6.39 5.22 -9.26
C LEU A 52 -5.20 5.82 -8.52
N PHE A 53 -4.71 6.97 -8.98
CA PHE A 53 -3.67 7.70 -8.27
C PHE A 53 -4.29 8.66 -7.25
N LEU A 54 -3.84 8.55 -6.00
CA LEU A 54 -4.02 9.54 -4.95
C LEU A 54 -2.69 10.27 -4.80
N ASP A 55 -2.58 11.46 -5.39
CA ASP A 55 -1.31 12.16 -5.59
C ASP A 55 -0.27 11.30 -6.33
N GLN A 56 0.76 10.83 -5.62
CA GLN A 56 1.86 9.99 -6.14
C GLN A 56 1.73 8.52 -5.72
N GLU A 57 0.63 8.16 -5.06
CA GLU A 57 0.37 6.81 -4.57
C GLU A 57 -0.68 6.12 -5.43
N LEU A 58 -0.38 4.90 -5.85
CA LEU A 58 -1.36 4.06 -6.51
C LEU A 58 -2.26 3.44 -5.45
N CYS A 59 -3.55 3.75 -5.50
CA CYS A 59 -4.56 3.14 -4.65
C CYS A 59 -5.38 2.15 -5.47
N GLU A 60 -5.69 1.02 -4.86
CA GLU A 60 -6.48 -0.06 -5.43
C GLU A 60 -7.73 -0.27 -4.60
N VAL A 61 -8.88 -0.30 -5.27
CA VAL A 61 -10.16 -0.74 -4.73
C VAL A 61 -10.44 -2.10 -5.34
N THR A 62 -10.53 -3.15 -4.52
CA THR A 62 -10.76 -4.52 -5.00
C THR A 62 -12.17 -4.99 -4.65
N ILE A 63 -12.73 -5.74 -5.58
CA ILE A 63 -13.89 -6.61 -5.39
C ILE A 63 -13.35 -8.02 -5.55
N ASP A 64 -13.41 -8.82 -4.50
CA ASP A 64 -12.99 -10.21 -4.54
C ASP A 64 -14.23 -11.11 -4.47
N HIS A 65 -14.49 -11.86 -5.54
CA HIS A 65 -15.55 -12.87 -5.56
C HIS A 65 -15.13 -14.07 -4.72
N THR A 66 -15.84 -14.30 -3.62
CA THR A 66 -15.50 -15.35 -2.64
C THR A 66 -16.34 -16.63 -2.84
N GLY A 67 -17.10 -16.69 -3.93
CA GLY A 67 -17.95 -17.83 -4.31
C GLY A 67 -19.44 -17.56 -4.14
N GLY A 68 -20.26 -18.21 -4.99
CA GLY A 68 -21.70 -17.97 -5.03
C GLY A 68 -22.02 -16.50 -5.38
N ASP A 69 -22.85 -15.85 -4.57
CA ASP A 69 -23.14 -14.41 -4.68
C ASP A 69 -22.41 -13.58 -3.60
N SER A 70 -21.31 -14.12 -3.06
CA SER A 70 -20.53 -13.45 -2.00
C SER A 70 -19.33 -12.69 -2.57
N TYR A 71 -19.11 -11.50 -2.03
CA TYR A 71 -18.03 -10.60 -2.43
C TYR A 71 -17.38 -9.99 -1.19
N ALA A 72 -16.05 -9.86 -1.23
CA ALA A 72 -15.27 -9.07 -0.29
C ALA A 72 -14.78 -7.79 -0.97
N TYR A 73 -14.56 -6.74 -0.18
CA TYR A 73 -14.19 -5.43 -0.67
C TYR A 73 -13.02 -4.89 0.15
N ASP A 74 -11.98 -4.45 -0.54
CA ASP A 74 -10.79 -3.88 0.09
C ASP A 74 -10.38 -2.59 -0.61
N CYS A 75 -9.67 -1.73 0.12
CA CYS A 75 -9.11 -0.51 -0.40
C CYS A 75 -7.74 -0.27 0.24
N ARG A 76 -6.69 -0.25 -0.58
CA ARG A 76 -5.31 -0.15 -0.10
C ARG A 76 -4.43 0.68 -1.01
N ILE A 77 -3.39 1.26 -0.42
CA ILE A 77 -2.29 1.86 -1.19
C ILE A 77 -1.33 0.72 -1.59
N ASN A 78 -1.06 0.61 -2.89
CA ASN A 78 -0.11 -0.36 -3.40
C ASN A 78 1.32 0.19 -3.25
N HIS A 79 2.05 -0.33 -2.27
CA HIS A 79 3.44 0.02 -1.99
C HIS A 79 4.47 -0.84 -2.75
N GLU A 80 4.00 -1.84 -3.49
CA GLU A 80 4.85 -2.82 -4.19
C GLU A 80 5.10 -2.42 -5.64
N VAL A 81 4.11 -1.80 -6.28
CA VAL A 81 4.24 -1.27 -7.65
C VAL A 81 5.31 -0.19 -7.72
N GLU A 82 6.06 -0.18 -8.83
CA GLU A 82 7.15 0.76 -9.09
C GLU A 82 6.65 2.17 -9.43
N THR A 83 6.01 2.84 -8.48
CA THR A 83 5.76 4.28 -8.55
C THR A 83 7.03 5.07 -8.19
N PRO A 84 7.21 6.31 -8.67
CA PRO A 84 8.36 7.13 -8.29
C PRO A 84 8.53 7.25 -6.76
N LEU A 85 7.42 7.42 -6.03
CA LEU A 85 7.43 7.51 -4.58
C LEU A 85 7.80 6.18 -3.90
N ASN A 86 7.30 5.04 -4.40
CA ASN A 86 7.68 3.72 -3.87
C ASN A 86 9.15 3.41 -4.15
N GLN A 87 9.68 3.80 -5.32
CA GLN A 87 11.10 3.67 -5.64
C GLN A 87 11.97 4.50 -4.69
N GLN A 88 11.58 5.75 -4.41
CA GLN A 88 12.26 6.59 -3.43
C GLN A 88 12.25 5.96 -2.03
N ARG A 89 11.09 5.49 -1.56
CA ARG A 89 10.96 4.77 -0.27
C ARG A 89 11.84 3.53 -0.20
N LYS A 90 11.89 2.74 -1.27
CA LYS A 90 12.72 1.53 -1.36
C LYS A 90 14.21 1.87 -1.28
N LYS A 91 14.64 2.93 -1.97
CA LYS A 91 16.02 3.41 -1.93
C LYS A 91 16.42 3.87 -0.53
N MET A 92 15.61 4.71 0.12
CA MET A 92 15.89 5.19 1.47
C MET A 92 15.99 4.03 2.48
N ARG A 93 15.06 3.07 2.45
CA ARG A 93 15.12 1.89 3.31
C ARG A 93 16.38 1.05 3.06
N ALA A 94 16.81 0.93 1.80
CA ALA A 94 18.03 0.18 1.47
C ALA A 94 19.29 0.88 2.03
N GLU A 95 19.36 2.22 1.91
CA GLU A 95 20.45 3.03 2.46
C GLU A 95 20.51 2.98 4.00
N GLU A 96 19.35 3.05 4.66
CA GLU A 96 19.24 2.89 6.12
C GLU A 96 19.73 1.51 6.58
N GLN A 97 19.25 0.43 5.93
CA GLN A 97 19.68 -0.93 6.25
C GLN A 97 21.18 -1.15 6.03
N GLN A 98 21.76 -0.56 4.98
CA GLN A 98 23.21 -0.60 4.77
C GLN A 98 23.95 0.11 5.90
N THR A 99 23.46 1.29 6.30
CA THR A 99 24.06 2.08 7.39
C THR A 99 23.98 1.35 8.72
N GLU A 100 22.85 0.71 9.04
CA GLU A 100 22.67 -0.08 10.26
C GLU A 100 23.62 -1.28 10.30
N LYS A 101 23.74 -2.03 9.19
CA LYS A 101 24.69 -3.15 9.08
C LYS A 101 26.12 -2.69 9.31
N ILE A 102 26.52 -1.57 8.70
CA ILE A 102 27.87 -0.99 8.88
C ILE A 102 28.09 -0.61 10.35
N ARG A 103 27.11 0.04 11.00
CA ARG A 103 27.21 0.41 12.42
C ARG A 103 27.37 -0.81 13.33
N LEU A 104 26.61 -1.88 13.09
CA LEU A 104 26.72 -3.13 13.86
C LEU A 104 28.09 -3.79 13.68
N ILE A 105 28.61 -3.84 12.44
CA ILE A 105 29.93 -4.38 12.16
C ILE A 105 31.01 -3.54 12.86
N ALA A 106 30.94 -2.21 12.77
CA ALA A 106 31.89 -1.31 13.42
C ALA A 106 31.88 -1.45 14.94
N ALA A 107 30.69 -1.57 15.56
CA ALA A 107 30.57 -1.80 17.00
C ALA A 107 31.17 -3.14 17.43
N GLY A 108 30.89 -4.22 16.69
CA GLY A 108 31.48 -5.54 16.95
C GLY A 108 33.00 -5.55 16.81
N ALA A 109 33.53 -4.92 15.76
CA ALA A 109 34.97 -4.76 15.57
C ALA A 109 35.63 -3.96 16.70
N GLY A 110 34.98 -2.89 17.18
CA GLY A 110 35.44 -2.09 18.30
C GLY A 110 35.52 -2.89 19.61
N ILE A 111 34.48 -3.67 19.92
CA ILE A 111 34.47 -4.56 21.11
C ILE A 111 35.57 -5.61 21.01
N PHE A 112 35.72 -6.23 19.83
CA PHE A 112 36.75 -7.24 19.59
C PHE A 112 38.17 -6.69 19.79
N LEU A 113 38.45 -5.49 19.26
CA LEU A 113 39.72 -4.80 19.48
C LEU A 113 39.99 -4.52 20.96
N LEU A 114 38.96 -4.07 21.69
CA LEU A 114 39.07 -3.78 23.13
C LEU A 114 39.42 -5.04 23.94
N VAL A 115 38.79 -6.18 23.61
CA VAL A 115 39.11 -7.48 24.24
C VAL A 115 40.54 -7.93 23.92
N LEU A 116 41.00 -7.77 22.67
CA LEU A 116 42.38 -8.10 22.31
C LEU A 116 43.41 -7.29 23.09
N VAL A 117 43.18 -5.97 23.23
CA VAL A 117 44.06 -5.11 24.02
C VAL A 117 44.09 -5.55 25.49
N LEU A 118 42.97 -5.94 26.08
CA LEU A 118 42.92 -6.41 27.48
C LEU A 118 43.64 -7.75 27.70
N ILE A 119 43.68 -8.63 26.69
CA ILE A 119 44.32 -9.96 26.80
C ILE A 119 45.83 -9.88 26.55
N PHE A 120 46.28 -9.03 25.62
CA PHE A 120 47.66 -9.00 25.16
C PHE A 120 48.45 -7.74 25.57
N GLY A 121 47.81 -6.77 26.21
CA GLY A 121 48.44 -5.55 26.72
C GLY A 121 48.62 -5.55 28.23
#